data_AF-A0AAD8KTI1-F1
#
_entry.id   AF-A0AAD8KTI1-F1
#
_cell.length_a   1.000
_cell.length_b   1.000
_cell.length_c   1.000
_cell.angle_alpha   90.00
_cell.angle_beta   90.00
_cell.angle_gamma   90.00
#
_symmetry.space_group_name_H-M   'P 1'
#
loop_
_entity.id
_entity.type
_entity.pdbx_description
1 polymer ?
#
loop_
_entity_poly.entity_id
_entity_poly.type
_entity_poly.pdbx_seq_one_letter_code
_entity_poly.pdbx_strand_id
1 'polypeptide(L)'
;MCMGSSTRSMLLLLLILSPISIYAQEVQDEREFDYEKGSGKGPEQWGKLHKEWSACNNGKMQSPIDLSNKRVDVVRTSKKLLRNYKPCTAIIINRGHDIEVYWEGDAGSIEINGTTYALKQAHWHSPSEHTINSKRYSLELHLVHKSIDPTSKHQIAVIGVLYKIGKPNPFLSKLGQNITSLVNQENKHRHPGVIDPREIHMSCRRYYSYIGSLTVPPCTEGVIWTISKKVRTVSLDQVKLLRDAVQDHAEKNARPLQPDHKRGIRLFGP
;
A
#
# COMPACT_ATOMS: atom_id res chain seq x y z
N MET A 1 73.35 -0.29 14.20
CA MET A 1 72.29 0.53 14.82
C MET A 1 71.37 1.02 13.71
N CYS A 2 70.29 0.30 13.43
CA CYS A 2 69.28 0.71 12.45
C CYS A 2 67.97 0.98 13.19
N MET A 3 67.53 2.23 13.20
CA MET A 3 66.23 2.63 13.72
C MET A 3 65.16 2.29 12.68
N GLY A 4 64.25 1.38 13.01
CA GLY A 4 63.05 1.11 12.23
C GLY A 4 61.93 2.06 12.64
N SER A 5 61.36 2.80 11.69
CA SER A 5 60.13 3.56 11.91
C SER A 5 58.93 2.61 11.78
N SER A 6 58.09 2.57 12.82
CA SER A 6 56.81 1.86 12.82
C SER A 6 55.72 2.88 12.48
N THR A 7 55.19 2.82 11.27
CA THR A 7 53.96 3.52 10.90
C THR A 7 52.77 2.61 11.20
N ARG A 8 52.06 2.91 12.29
CA ARG A 8 50.74 2.30 12.58
C ARG A 8 49.74 2.83 11.55
N SER A 9 49.36 1.98 10.60
CA SER A 9 48.25 2.25 9.69
C SER A 9 46.93 2.11 10.46
N MET A 10 46.28 3.24 10.73
CA MET A 10 44.95 3.28 11.35
C MET A 10 43.93 3.02 10.23
N LEU A 11 43.37 1.80 10.16
CA LEU A 11 42.24 1.53 9.27
C LEU A 11 41.03 2.33 9.76
N LEU A 12 40.73 3.46 9.11
CA LEU A 12 39.41 4.08 9.21
C LEU A 12 38.40 3.16 8.53
N LEU A 13 37.58 2.48 9.33
CA LEU A 13 36.38 1.82 8.85
C LEU A 13 35.39 2.91 8.42
N LEU A 14 35.39 3.27 7.13
CA LEU A 14 34.37 4.11 6.53
C LEU A 14 33.04 3.36 6.59
N LEU A 15 32.24 3.64 7.63
CA LEU A 15 30.82 3.34 7.64
C LEU A 15 30.20 4.06 6.44
N ILE A 16 29.97 3.31 5.37
CA ILE A 16 29.24 3.77 4.20
C ILE A 16 27.80 3.95 4.66
N LEU A 17 27.48 5.11 5.23
CA LEU A 17 26.10 5.56 5.41
C LEU A 17 25.55 5.78 4.00
N SER A 18 25.04 4.71 3.41
CA SER A 18 24.27 4.79 2.19
C SER A 18 23.13 5.77 2.47
N PRO A 19 22.96 6.84 1.68
CA PRO A 19 21.93 7.83 1.95
C PRO A 19 20.59 7.11 1.84
N ILE A 20 19.91 6.92 2.97
CA ILE A 20 18.52 6.52 2.99
C ILE A 20 17.81 7.64 2.24
N SER A 21 17.44 7.35 0.99
CA SER A 21 16.69 8.30 0.21
C SER A 21 15.38 8.55 0.96
N ILE A 22 15.13 9.80 1.36
CA ILE A 22 13.96 10.27 2.12
C ILE A 22 12.72 10.26 1.21
N TYR A 23 12.48 9.16 0.50
CA TYR A 23 11.26 8.97 -0.27
C TYR A 23 10.20 8.40 0.66
N ALA A 24 9.04 9.05 0.67
CA ALA A 24 7.82 8.64 1.36
C ALA A 24 7.48 7.18 1.10
N GLN A 25 7.96 6.31 1.98
CA GLN A 25 7.65 4.90 1.99
C GLN A 25 6.81 4.64 3.24
N GLU A 26 5.81 3.79 3.09
CA GLU A 26 4.99 3.33 4.21
C GLU A 26 5.89 2.74 5.30
N VAL A 27 5.59 3.09 6.55
CA VAL A 27 6.30 2.56 7.73
C VAL A 27 6.20 1.04 7.74
N GLN A 28 7.32 0.39 7.99
CA GLN A 28 7.46 -1.07 7.96
C GLN A 28 7.45 -1.68 9.38
N ASP A 29 7.75 -0.89 10.43
CA ASP A 29 7.77 -1.36 11.82
C ASP A 29 6.40 -1.16 12.48
N GLU A 30 5.78 -2.28 12.83
CA GLU A 30 4.48 -2.38 13.50
C GLU A 30 4.42 -1.81 14.92
N ARG A 31 5.56 -1.56 15.57
CA ARG A 31 5.58 -1.14 16.98
C ARG A 31 5.38 0.37 17.16
N GLU A 32 5.53 1.12 16.09
CA GLU A 32 5.51 2.58 16.13
C GLU A 32 4.08 3.15 16.09
N PHE A 33 3.11 2.42 15.53
CA PHE A 33 1.70 2.83 15.47
C PHE A 33 0.73 1.64 15.52
N ASP A 34 -0.53 1.89 15.85
CA ASP A 34 -1.59 0.87 15.79
C ASP A 34 -2.89 1.42 15.14
N TYR A 35 -3.92 0.58 15.07
CA TYR A 35 -5.25 0.92 14.54
C TYR A 35 -6.33 1.01 15.62
N GLU A 36 -5.97 0.88 16.90
CA GLU A 36 -6.92 0.85 18.00
C GLU A 36 -7.45 2.25 18.28
N LYS A 37 -8.78 2.39 18.31
CA LYS A 37 -9.40 3.68 18.59
C LYS A 37 -9.21 4.06 20.06
N GLY A 38 -8.64 5.24 20.30
CA GLY A 38 -8.42 5.76 21.66
C GLY A 38 -7.10 5.32 22.29
N SER A 39 -6.31 4.46 21.63
CA SER A 39 -4.95 4.16 22.06
C SER A 39 -4.05 5.40 21.89
N GLY A 40 -2.93 5.42 22.64
CA GLY A 40 -1.91 6.46 22.48
C GLY A 40 -1.18 6.44 21.13
N LYS A 41 -1.36 5.37 20.34
CA LYS A 41 -0.69 5.12 19.06
C LYS A 41 -1.65 4.92 17.88
N GLY A 42 -2.95 5.13 18.11
CA GLY A 42 -3.99 4.91 17.12
C GLY A 42 -4.08 6.01 16.07
N PRO A 43 -4.97 5.86 15.07
CA PRO A 43 -5.02 6.75 13.90
C PRO A 43 -5.22 8.24 14.20
N GLU A 44 -5.88 8.58 15.31
CA GLU A 44 -6.09 9.96 15.76
C GLU A 44 -4.81 10.59 16.34
N GLN A 45 -3.83 9.78 16.73
CA GLN A 45 -2.57 10.20 17.34
C GLN A 45 -1.36 10.09 16.41
N TRP A 46 -1.45 9.40 15.27
CA TRP A 46 -0.31 9.13 14.38
C TRP A 46 0.57 10.36 14.09
N GLY A 47 -0.03 11.50 13.76
CA GLY A 47 0.73 12.72 13.45
C GLY A 47 1.41 13.40 14.65
N LYS A 48 1.21 12.88 15.87
CA LYS A 48 1.87 13.34 17.10
C LYS A 48 2.99 12.39 17.55
N LEU A 49 3.04 11.17 17.01
CA LEU A 49 4.04 10.16 17.39
C LEU A 49 5.42 10.56 16.90
N HIS A 50 5.48 11.06 15.67
CA HIS A 50 6.72 11.49 15.01
C HIS A 50 6.50 12.78 14.23
N LYS A 51 7.54 13.63 14.15
CA LYS A 51 7.46 14.94 13.47
C LYS A 51 7.17 14.76 11.97
N GLU A 52 7.83 13.78 11.36
CA GLU A 52 7.68 13.36 9.97
C GLU A 52 6.27 12.84 9.63
N TRP A 53 5.47 12.45 10.63
CA TRP A 53 4.11 11.94 10.44
C TRP A 53 3.04 13.02 10.60
N SER A 54 3.43 14.28 10.84
CA SER A 54 2.49 15.39 11.10
C SER A 54 1.39 15.55 10.04
N ALA A 55 1.65 15.14 8.80
CA ALA A 55 0.64 15.10 7.73
C ALA A 55 -0.57 14.22 8.05
N CYS A 56 -0.40 13.17 8.88
CA CYS A 56 -1.49 12.30 9.30
C CYS A 56 -2.62 13.04 10.03
N ASN A 57 -2.32 14.15 10.72
CA ASN A 57 -3.31 14.94 11.44
C ASN A 57 -3.59 16.30 10.78
N ASN A 58 -2.60 16.88 10.10
CA ASN A 58 -2.69 18.25 9.59
C ASN A 58 -2.93 18.32 8.07
N GLY A 59 -2.79 17.19 7.37
CA GLY A 59 -2.99 17.09 5.94
C GLY A 59 -4.44 17.35 5.53
N LYS A 60 -4.64 18.01 4.39
CA LYS A 60 -5.96 18.32 3.82
C LYS A 60 -6.31 17.46 2.61
N MET A 61 -5.35 16.67 2.14
CA MET A 61 -5.48 15.72 1.04
C MET A 61 -5.29 14.28 1.54
N GLN A 62 -5.74 13.99 2.78
CA GLN A 62 -5.64 12.66 3.38
C GLN A 62 -6.59 11.63 2.76
N SER A 63 -6.18 10.37 2.83
CA SER A 63 -6.92 9.16 2.44
C SER A 63 -7.08 8.22 3.66
N PRO A 64 -8.08 7.32 3.70
CA PRO A 64 -9.10 7.05 2.68
C PRO A 64 -10.29 8.04 2.71
N ILE A 65 -11.13 8.04 1.68
CA ILE A 65 -12.34 8.88 1.59
C ILE A 65 -13.58 8.08 1.13
N ASP A 66 -14.77 8.65 1.30
CA ASP A 66 -16.00 8.14 0.69
C ASP A 66 -16.17 8.59 -0.77
N LEU A 67 -16.30 7.61 -1.67
CA LEU A 67 -16.47 7.79 -3.11
C LEU A 67 -17.96 7.84 -3.47
N SER A 68 -18.65 8.88 -3.03
CA SER A 68 -20.07 9.10 -3.30
C SER A 68 -20.32 9.50 -4.75
N ASN A 69 -21.19 8.77 -5.46
CA ASN A 69 -21.58 9.07 -6.84
C ASN A 69 -22.22 10.47 -7.02
N LYS A 70 -22.71 11.10 -5.95
CA LYS A 70 -23.29 12.45 -6.01
C LYS A 70 -22.24 13.55 -6.15
N ARG A 71 -20.98 13.26 -5.84
CA ARG A 71 -19.88 14.25 -5.80
C ARG A 71 -18.81 14.02 -6.87
N VAL A 72 -19.01 13.06 -7.77
CA VAL A 72 -17.99 12.72 -8.76
C VAL A 72 -18.26 13.38 -10.11
N ASP A 73 -17.20 13.88 -10.72
CA ASP A 73 -17.21 14.30 -12.10
C ASP A 73 -17.11 13.06 -13.00
N VAL A 74 -18.16 12.81 -13.78
CA VAL A 74 -18.20 11.65 -14.67
C VAL A 74 -17.42 11.92 -15.94
N VAL A 75 -16.34 11.17 -16.14
CA VAL A 75 -15.52 11.23 -17.35
C VAL A 75 -15.86 10.05 -18.23
N ARG A 76 -16.72 10.31 -19.22
CA ARG A 76 -17.10 9.33 -20.25
C ARG A 76 -15.98 9.15 -21.26
N THR A 77 -15.02 8.31 -20.91
CA THR A 77 -13.95 7.89 -21.82
C THR A 77 -13.99 6.37 -22.00
N SER A 78 -13.64 5.92 -23.20
CA SER A 78 -13.37 4.51 -23.49
C SER A 78 -11.96 4.09 -23.08
N LYS A 79 -11.09 5.05 -22.70
CA LYS A 79 -9.70 4.78 -22.29
C LYS A 79 -9.69 3.96 -21.01
N LYS A 80 -9.19 2.74 -21.13
CA LYS A 80 -8.96 1.83 -20.01
C LYS A 80 -7.65 2.22 -19.31
N LEU A 81 -7.58 1.98 -18.00
CA LEU A 81 -6.30 2.04 -17.30
C LEU A 81 -5.33 1.03 -17.93
N LEU A 82 -4.21 1.51 -18.48
CA LEU A 82 -3.20 0.70 -19.12
C LEU A 82 -2.32 0.05 -18.06
N ARG A 83 -2.19 -1.27 -18.14
CA ARG A 83 -1.51 -2.08 -17.13
C ARG A 83 -0.66 -3.12 -17.86
N ASN A 84 0.65 -2.97 -17.76
CA ASN A 84 1.65 -3.81 -18.41
C ASN A 84 2.44 -4.55 -17.34
N TYR A 85 1.75 -5.43 -16.61
CA TYR A 85 2.34 -6.26 -15.57
C TYR A 85 3.00 -7.51 -16.15
N LYS A 86 4.02 -8.02 -15.46
CA LYS A 86 4.70 -9.27 -15.80
C LYS A 86 5.10 -10.05 -14.56
N PRO A 87 5.23 -11.39 -14.64
CA PRO A 87 5.68 -12.21 -13.53
C PRO A 87 7.06 -11.77 -13.04
N CYS A 88 7.24 -11.73 -11.73
CA CYS A 88 8.51 -11.37 -11.11
C CYS A 88 8.66 -12.10 -9.77
N THR A 89 9.90 -12.32 -9.35
CA THR A 89 10.20 -12.84 -8.01
C THR A 89 9.65 -11.91 -6.94
N ALA A 90 9.05 -12.47 -5.91
CA ALA A 90 8.43 -11.73 -4.84
C ALA A 90 8.74 -12.33 -3.47
N ILE A 91 8.55 -11.51 -2.45
CA ILE A 91 8.59 -11.85 -1.03
C ILE A 91 7.21 -11.54 -0.44
N ILE A 92 6.68 -12.44 0.40
CA ILE A 92 5.53 -12.15 1.24
C ILE A 92 6.04 -11.75 2.61
N ILE A 93 5.63 -10.58 3.07
CA ILE A 93 6.11 -9.95 4.28
C ILE A 93 4.92 -9.69 5.20
N ASN A 94 5.02 -10.12 6.45
CA ASN A 94 4.15 -9.68 7.52
C ASN A 94 4.75 -8.41 8.12
N ARG A 95 4.15 -7.24 7.81
CA ARG A 95 4.60 -5.95 8.34
C ARG A 95 4.03 -5.65 9.73
N GLY A 96 3.47 -6.67 10.37
CA GLY A 96 2.76 -6.65 11.64
C GLY A 96 1.38 -6.05 11.61
N HIS A 97 1.14 -5.06 10.74
CA HIS A 97 -0.16 -4.42 10.57
C HIS A 97 -0.91 -4.87 9.31
N ASP A 98 -0.20 -5.45 8.33
CA ASP A 98 -0.78 -6.09 7.16
C ASP A 98 0.17 -7.14 6.57
N ILE A 99 -0.33 -7.84 5.54
CA ILE A 99 0.46 -8.74 4.71
C ILE A 99 0.77 -8.04 3.40
N GLU A 100 2.05 -7.94 3.07
CA GLU A 100 2.59 -7.34 1.86
C GLU A 100 3.10 -8.44 0.93
N VAL A 101 2.88 -8.27 -0.37
CA VAL A 101 3.64 -8.93 -1.45
C VAL A 101 4.54 -7.87 -2.06
N TYR A 102 5.85 -8.01 -1.85
CA TYR A 102 6.88 -7.15 -2.41
C TYR A 102 7.52 -7.82 -3.62
N TRP A 103 7.55 -7.16 -4.78
CA TRP A 103 8.28 -7.66 -5.95
C TRP A 103 9.70 -7.09 -5.98
N GLU A 104 10.69 -7.99 -5.99
CA GLU A 104 12.11 -7.62 -5.89
C GLU A 104 12.65 -6.99 -7.17
N GLY A 105 12.03 -7.30 -8.31
CA GLY A 105 12.44 -6.83 -9.62
C GLY A 105 11.35 -6.04 -10.35
N ASP A 106 11.41 -6.10 -11.69
CA ASP A 106 10.44 -5.44 -12.55
C ASP A 106 9.18 -6.32 -12.71
N ALA A 107 8.16 -6.01 -11.92
CA ALA A 107 6.82 -6.60 -12.00
C ALA A 107 5.93 -5.93 -13.07
N GLY A 108 6.50 -5.02 -13.87
CA GLY A 108 5.80 -4.19 -14.84
C GLY A 108 5.22 -2.92 -14.21
N SER A 109 4.30 -2.28 -14.94
CA SER A 109 3.88 -0.91 -14.62
C SER A 109 2.44 -0.60 -15.01
N ILE A 110 1.99 0.59 -14.60
CA ILE A 110 0.80 1.26 -15.10
C ILE A 110 1.19 2.59 -15.73
N GLU A 111 0.35 3.09 -16.62
CA GLU A 111 0.49 4.43 -17.20
C GLU A 111 -0.69 5.31 -16.79
N ILE A 112 -0.39 6.48 -16.24
CA ILE A 112 -1.39 7.49 -15.86
C ILE A 112 -0.96 8.83 -16.46
N ASN A 113 -1.78 9.37 -17.36
CA ASN A 113 -1.54 10.65 -18.05
C ASN A 113 -0.14 10.75 -18.69
N GLY A 114 0.34 9.66 -19.29
CA GLY A 114 1.66 9.60 -19.94
C GLY A 114 2.84 9.35 -19.00
N THR A 115 2.63 9.33 -17.68
CA THR A 115 3.67 8.97 -16.70
C THR A 115 3.58 7.48 -16.38
N THR A 116 4.73 6.80 -16.41
CA THR A 116 4.86 5.38 -16.07
C THR A 116 5.14 5.20 -14.58
N TYR A 117 4.38 4.33 -13.92
CA TYR A 117 4.56 3.96 -12.52
C TYR A 117 4.81 2.46 -12.40
N ALA A 118 6.02 2.08 -11.96
CA ALA A 118 6.41 0.70 -11.75
C ALA A 118 5.73 0.12 -10.51
N LEU A 119 5.15 -1.07 -10.62
CA LEU A 119 4.57 -1.80 -9.49
C LEU A 119 5.66 -2.20 -8.52
N LYS A 120 5.44 -1.98 -7.22
CA LYS A 120 6.41 -2.30 -6.15
C LYS A 120 5.87 -3.30 -5.17
N GLN A 121 4.66 -3.08 -4.67
CA GLN A 121 4.06 -3.97 -3.70
C GLN A 121 2.54 -4.03 -3.83
N ALA A 122 1.97 -5.02 -3.16
CA ALA A 122 0.54 -5.11 -2.90
C ALA A 122 0.30 -5.48 -1.44
N HIS A 123 -0.72 -4.91 -0.81
CA HIS A 123 -1.09 -5.27 0.57
C HIS A 123 -2.60 -5.15 0.79
N TRP A 124 -3.09 -5.68 1.91
CA TRP A 124 -4.52 -5.79 2.19
C TRP A 124 -4.95 -5.14 3.50
N HIS A 125 -6.10 -4.47 3.44
CA HIS A 125 -6.81 -3.95 4.60
C HIS A 125 -8.14 -4.68 4.80
N SER A 126 -8.46 -5.05 6.04
CA SER A 126 -9.78 -5.52 6.45
C SER A 126 -10.28 -4.72 7.66
N PRO A 127 -11.49 -4.12 7.58
CA PRO A 127 -12.35 -4.00 6.39
C PRO A 127 -11.72 -3.12 5.30
N SER A 128 -12.43 -2.83 4.21
CA SER A 128 -11.95 -1.84 3.25
C SER A 128 -11.77 -0.48 3.92
N GLU A 129 -10.75 0.27 3.51
CA GLU A 129 -10.48 1.62 3.97
C GLU A 129 -11.42 2.63 3.32
N HIS A 130 -11.52 2.56 2.00
CA HIS A 130 -12.45 3.35 1.20
C HIS A 130 -13.88 2.83 1.36
N THR A 131 -14.83 3.74 1.15
CA THR A 131 -16.25 3.41 0.99
C THR A 131 -16.77 3.92 -0.35
N ILE A 132 -17.86 3.31 -0.84
CA ILE A 132 -18.60 3.81 -2.00
C ILE A 132 -20.03 4.06 -1.55
N ASN A 133 -20.48 5.31 -1.62
CA ASN A 133 -21.80 5.72 -1.10
C ASN A 133 -22.01 5.26 0.35
N SER A 134 -21.02 5.52 1.20
CA SER A 134 -20.96 5.14 2.62
C SER A 134 -20.96 3.63 2.89
N LYS A 135 -20.95 2.79 1.85
CA LYS A 135 -20.83 1.34 2.01
C LYS A 135 -19.37 0.94 2.15
N ARG A 136 -19.06 0.32 3.29
CA ARG A 136 -17.77 -0.35 3.55
C ARG A 136 -17.81 -1.80 3.07
N TYR A 137 -16.67 -2.28 2.58
CA TYR A 137 -16.48 -3.62 2.06
C TYR A 137 -15.61 -4.46 3.00
N SER A 138 -15.54 -5.77 2.77
CA SER A 138 -14.92 -6.72 3.71
C SER A 138 -13.39 -6.74 3.61
N LEU A 139 -12.85 -6.37 2.46
CA LEU A 139 -11.41 -6.30 2.21
C LEU A 139 -11.13 -5.26 1.13
N GLU A 140 -9.95 -4.67 1.18
CA GLU A 140 -9.39 -3.82 0.14
C GLU A 140 -7.95 -4.20 -0.14
N LEU A 141 -7.61 -4.37 -1.41
CA LEU A 141 -6.24 -4.56 -1.87
C LEU A 141 -5.71 -3.22 -2.38
N HIS A 142 -4.51 -2.85 -1.97
CA HIS A 142 -3.75 -1.74 -2.54
C HIS A 142 -2.59 -2.28 -3.36
N LEU A 143 -2.43 -1.78 -4.59
CA LEU A 143 -1.28 -2.01 -5.44
C LEU A 143 -0.50 -0.70 -5.54
N VAL A 144 0.68 -0.65 -4.91
CA VAL A 144 1.48 0.57 -4.81
C VAL A 144 2.52 0.60 -5.91
N HIS A 145 2.54 1.72 -6.62
CA HIS A 145 3.44 1.98 -7.74
C HIS A 145 4.25 3.24 -7.48
N LYS A 146 5.49 3.26 -7.96
CA LYS A 146 6.37 4.44 -7.92
C LYS A 146 6.66 4.93 -9.34
N SER A 147 6.62 6.24 -9.54
CA SER A 147 7.02 6.87 -10.81
C SER A 147 8.45 6.45 -11.16
N ILE A 148 8.68 6.11 -12.43
CA ILE A 148 10.05 5.93 -12.94
C ILE A 148 10.70 7.26 -13.34
N ASP A 149 9.88 8.31 -13.50
CA ASP A 149 10.33 9.67 -13.73
C ASP A 149 10.48 10.38 -12.38
N PRO A 150 11.72 10.71 -11.95
CA PRO A 150 11.97 11.38 -10.68
C PRO A 150 11.44 12.84 -10.66
N THR A 151 11.13 13.41 -11.82
CA THR A 151 10.58 14.77 -11.95
C THR A 151 9.06 14.81 -11.92
N SER A 152 8.40 13.65 -11.85
CA SER A 152 6.94 13.58 -11.78
C SER A 152 6.44 14.30 -10.53
N LYS A 153 5.43 15.16 -10.73
CA LYS A 153 4.73 15.84 -9.64
C LYS A 153 4.15 14.86 -8.61
N HIS A 154 3.72 13.69 -9.08
CA HIS A 154 3.16 12.64 -8.25
C HIS A 154 4.09 11.43 -8.32
N GLN A 155 4.78 11.13 -7.22
CA GLN A 155 5.75 10.03 -7.19
C GLN A 155 5.12 8.67 -6.91
N ILE A 156 3.90 8.64 -6.38
CA ILE A 156 3.20 7.42 -5.97
C ILE A 156 1.82 7.37 -6.62
N ALA A 157 1.49 6.20 -7.17
CA ALA A 157 0.15 5.88 -7.63
C ALA A 157 -0.31 4.57 -6.99
N VAL A 158 -1.53 4.55 -6.46
CA VAL A 158 -2.11 3.37 -5.82
C VAL A 158 -3.38 2.96 -6.55
N ILE A 159 -3.48 1.67 -6.87
CA ILE A 159 -4.72 1.06 -7.34
C ILE A 159 -5.38 0.33 -6.19
N GLY A 160 -6.63 0.67 -5.89
CA GLY A 160 -7.46 -0.03 -4.91
C GLY A 160 -8.46 -1.00 -5.57
N VAL A 161 -8.60 -2.19 -4.99
CA VAL A 161 -9.62 -3.18 -5.36
C VAL A 161 -10.45 -3.54 -4.14
N LEU A 162 -11.77 -3.34 -4.21
CA LEU A 162 -12.69 -3.62 -3.11
C LEU A 162 -13.27 -5.03 -3.23
N TYR A 163 -13.46 -5.72 -2.12
CA TYR A 163 -14.01 -7.08 -2.07
C TYR A 163 -15.17 -7.20 -1.09
N LYS A 164 -16.23 -7.90 -1.50
CA LYS A 164 -17.29 -8.38 -0.61
C LYS A 164 -17.11 -9.87 -0.33
N ILE A 165 -17.67 -10.36 0.77
CA ILE A 165 -17.73 -11.80 1.04
C ILE A 165 -18.45 -12.53 -0.11
N GLY A 166 -17.88 -13.64 -0.55
CA GLY A 166 -18.39 -14.49 -1.61
C GLY A 166 -17.43 -15.63 -1.92
N LYS A 167 -17.31 -15.98 -3.21
CA LYS A 167 -16.36 -17.02 -3.66
C LYS A 167 -14.91 -16.66 -3.30
N PRO A 168 -14.07 -17.65 -2.96
CA PRO A 168 -12.65 -17.43 -2.72
C PRO A 168 -11.97 -16.67 -3.85
N ASN A 169 -11.06 -15.77 -3.48
CA ASN A 169 -10.23 -15.05 -4.43
C ASN A 169 -9.08 -15.98 -4.89
N PRO A 170 -8.93 -16.26 -6.21
CA PRO A 170 -7.91 -17.20 -6.69
C PRO A 170 -6.47 -16.78 -6.39
N PHE A 171 -6.18 -15.46 -6.40
CA PHE A 171 -4.85 -14.96 -6.10
C PHE A 171 -4.48 -15.22 -4.64
N LEU A 172 -5.36 -14.85 -3.70
CA LEU A 172 -5.17 -15.17 -2.28
C LEU A 172 -5.11 -16.68 -2.00
N SER A 173 -5.82 -17.52 -2.77
CA SER A 173 -5.71 -18.97 -2.64
C SER A 173 -4.30 -19.48 -2.94
N LYS A 174 -3.60 -18.89 -3.93
CA LYS A 174 -2.20 -19.25 -4.24
C LYS A 174 -1.22 -18.81 -3.16
N LEU A 175 -1.50 -17.68 -2.51
CA LEU A 175 -0.67 -17.17 -1.43
C LEU A 175 -0.93 -17.87 -0.09
N GLY A 176 -2.06 -18.59 0.02
CA GLY A 176 -2.59 -19.10 1.29
C GLY A 176 -1.57 -19.84 2.15
N GLN A 177 -0.86 -20.83 1.61
CA GLN A 177 0.14 -21.60 2.36
C GLN A 177 1.29 -20.73 2.88
N ASN A 178 1.77 -19.80 2.06
CA ASN A 178 2.81 -18.86 2.48
C ASN A 178 2.32 -17.96 3.61
N ILE A 179 1.08 -17.44 3.52
CA ILE A 179 0.49 -16.59 4.55
C ILE A 179 0.26 -17.39 5.85
N THR A 180 -0.28 -18.61 5.77
CA THR A 180 -0.46 -19.48 6.94
C THR A 180 0.87 -19.72 7.65
N SER A 181 1.95 -19.90 6.89
CA SER A 181 3.28 -20.13 7.46
C SER A 181 3.89 -18.88 8.14
N LEU A 182 3.25 -17.71 8.06
CA LEU A 182 3.67 -16.48 8.77
C LEU A 182 2.97 -16.34 10.13
N VAL A 183 1.91 -17.10 10.39
CA VAL A 183 1.16 -17.06 11.65
C VAL A 183 2.05 -17.58 12.79
N ASN A 184 2.20 -16.80 13.86
CA ASN A 184 2.95 -17.18 15.07
C ASN A 184 4.43 -17.56 14.83
N GLN A 185 5.08 -16.92 13.85
CA GLN A 185 6.50 -17.17 13.55
C GLN A 185 7.38 -15.95 13.85
N GLU A 186 8.61 -16.21 14.30
CA GLU A 186 9.64 -15.17 14.44
C GLU A 186 10.07 -14.60 13.07
N ASN A 187 10.11 -15.45 12.03
CA ASN A 187 10.42 -15.01 10.68
C ASN A 187 9.16 -14.49 9.97
N LYS A 188 9.13 -13.16 9.76
CA LYS A 188 8.03 -12.42 9.15
C LYS A 188 8.05 -12.42 7.61
N HIS A 189 8.93 -13.17 6.97
CA HIS A 189 9.10 -13.16 5.51
C HIS A 189 9.04 -14.57 4.91
N ARG A 190 8.51 -14.68 3.69
CA ARG A 190 8.48 -15.90 2.87
C ARG A 190 8.84 -15.61 1.42
N HIS A 191 9.57 -16.52 0.80
CA HIS A 191 9.97 -16.44 -0.60
C HIS A 191 9.16 -17.45 -1.43
N PRO A 192 7.98 -17.08 -1.95
CA PRO A 192 7.16 -17.95 -2.80
C PRO A 192 7.76 -18.19 -4.20
N GLY A 193 8.87 -17.52 -4.54
CA GLY A 193 9.41 -17.50 -5.89
C GLY A 193 8.69 -16.47 -6.76
N VAL A 194 8.29 -16.87 -7.98
CA VAL A 194 7.66 -15.97 -8.95
C VAL A 194 6.17 -15.79 -8.64
N ILE A 195 5.72 -14.55 -8.48
CA ILE A 195 4.31 -14.17 -8.40
C ILE A 195 3.95 -13.35 -9.64
N ASP A 196 2.85 -13.72 -10.31
CA ASP A 196 2.32 -12.98 -11.46
C ASP A 196 1.22 -11.97 -11.04
N PRO A 197 1.51 -10.65 -11.01
CA PRO A 197 0.51 -9.63 -10.67
C PRO A 197 -0.63 -9.52 -11.68
N ARG A 198 -0.54 -10.12 -12.87
CA ARG A 198 -1.65 -10.16 -13.83
C ARG A 198 -2.83 -10.99 -13.31
N GLU A 199 -2.56 -11.94 -12.42
CA GLU A 199 -3.59 -12.76 -11.75
C GLU A 199 -4.44 -11.95 -10.76
N ILE A 200 -3.99 -10.74 -10.41
CA ILE A 200 -4.79 -9.78 -9.67
C ILE A 200 -5.86 -9.22 -10.60
N HIS A 201 -6.99 -9.90 -10.52
CA HIS A 201 -8.21 -9.69 -11.26
C HIS A 201 -8.91 -8.37 -10.88
N MET A 202 -8.72 -7.29 -11.65
CA MET A 202 -9.45 -6.01 -11.49
C MET A 202 -10.16 -5.58 -12.78
N SER A 203 -11.13 -4.66 -12.69
CA SER A 203 -11.66 -3.97 -13.87
C SER A 203 -10.95 -2.64 -14.10
N CYS A 204 -10.40 -2.45 -15.30
CA CYS A 204 -9.77 -1.20 -15.73
C CYS A 204 -10.72 -0.28 -16.54
N ARG A 205 -12.02 -0.60 -16.61
CA ARG A 205 -13.00 0.13 -17.44
C ARG A 205 -13.76 1.21 -16.69
N ARG A 206 -14.06 0.98 -15.39
CA ARG A 206 -14.75 1.94 -14.54
C ARG A 206 -14.03 2.06 -13.21
N TYR A 207 -13.56 3.26 -12.89
CA TYR A 207 -12.78 3.50 -11.69
C TYR A 207 -12.94 4.94 -11.22
N TYR A 208 -12.84 5.13 -9.90
CA TYR A 208 -12.69 6.46 -9.31
C TYR A 208 -11.23 6.86 -9.33
N SER A 209 -10.94 8.14 -9.53
CA SER A 209 -9.59 8.67 -9.39
C SER A 209 -9.60 10.03 -8.69
N TYR A 210 -8.68 10.20 -7.75
CA TYR A 210 -8.51 11.42 -6.96
C TYR A 210 -7.06 11.54 -6.47
N ILE A 211 -6.68 12.74 -6.01
CA ILE A 211 -5.40 12.95 -5.33
C ILE A 211 -5.62 12.84 -3.82
N GLY A 212 -4.83 12.00 -3.18
CA GLY A 212 -4.93 11.66 -1.77
C GLY A 212 -3.58 11.54 -1.08
N SER A 213 -3.51 10.65 -0.09
CA SER A 213 -2.30 10.34 0.67
C SER A 213 -2.06 8.84 0.78
N LEU A 214 -0.92 8.46 1.35
CA LEU A 214 -0.78 7.14 1.99
C LEU A 214 -1.80 7.02 3.13
N THR A 215 -2.30 5.80 3.37
CA THR A 215 -3.28 5.51 4.42
C THR A 215 -2.66 4.98 5.71
N VAL A 216 -1.34 4.89 5.73
CA VAL A 216 -0.51 4.63 6.91
C VAL A 216 0.53 5.74 7.05
N PRO A 217 1.13 5.92 8.24
CA PRO A 217 2.22 6.87 8.41
C PRO A 217 3.36 6.63 7.38
N PRO A 218 3.99 7.69 6.86
CA PRO A 218 3.89 9.10 7.25
C PRO A 218 2.69 9.87 6.66
N CYS A 219 1.72 9.18 6.06
CA CYS A 219 0.52 9.78 5.45
C CYS A 219 0.81 10.85 4.39
N THR A 220 1.90 10.66 3.63
CA THR A 220 2.35 11.59 2.61
C THR A 220 1.28 11.83 1.56
N GLU A 221 0.99 13.10 1.28
CA GLU A 221 0.01 13.54 0.28
C GLU A 221 0.56 13.54 -1.14
N GLY A 222 -0.31 13.79 -2.12
CA GLY A 222 0.06 13.80 -3.53
C GLY A 222 0.04 12.41 -4.18
N VAL A 223 -0.57 11.42 -3.53
CA VAL A 223 -0.76 10.07 -4.08
C VAL A 223 -1.89 10.08 -5.09
N ILE A 224 -1.66 9.53 -6.28
CA ILE A 224 -2.74 9.30 -7.26
C ILE A 224 -3.47 8.02 -6.87
N TRP A 225 -4.72 8.15 -6.44
CA TRP A 225 -5.57 6.99 -6.17
C TRP A 225 -6.39 6.61 -7.40
N THR A 226 -6.50 5.31 -7.65
CA THR A 226 -7.38 4.71 -8.66
C THR A 226 -8.15 3.53 -8.05
N ILE A 227 -9.42 3.74 -7.70
CA ILE A 227 -10.25 2.70 -7.06
C ILE A 227 -11.14 2.03 -8.12
N SER A 228 -10.95 0.72 -8.34
CA SER A 228 -11.78 -0.04 -9.28
C SER A 228 -13.23 -0.05 -8.79
N LYS A 229 -14.17 0.38 -9.64
CA LYS A 229 -15.61 0.40 -9.30
C LYS A 229 -16.20 -1.02 -9.20
N LYS A 230 -15.61 -1.99 -9.90
CA LYS A 230 -16.08 -3.38 -9.88
C LYS A 230 -15.60 -4.07 -8.60
N VAL A 231 -16.53 -4.26 -7.66
CA VAL A 231 -16.29 -5.03 -6.44
C VAL A 231 -16.06 -6.50 -6.75
N ARG A 232 -14.98 -7.07 -6.22
CA ARG A 232 -14.61 -8.48 -6.32
C ARG A 232 -15.13 -9.30 -5.15
N THR A 233 -14.88 -10.60 -5.18
CA THR A 233 -15.24 -11.50 -4.08
C THR A 233 -14.01 -12.06 -3.40
N VAL A 234 -14.12 -12.27 -2.11
CA VAL A 234 -13.16 -12.97 -1.25
C VAL A 234 -13.95 -13.87 -0.31
N SER A 235 -13.41 -15.01 0.10
CA SER A 235 -14.06 -15.85 1.11
C SER A 235 -13.82 -15.30 2.51
N LEU A 236 -14.70 -15.63 3.46
CA LEU A 236 -14.52 -15.24 4.86
C LEU A 236 -13.21 -15.79 5.43
N ASP A 237 -12.87 -17.05 5.11
CA ASP A 237 -11.66 -17.70 5.60
C ASP A 237 -10.38 -17.04 5.10
N GLN A 238 -10.38 -16.51 3.87
CA GLN A 238 -9.24 -15.73 3.35
C GLN A 238 -9.07 -14.38 4.06
N VAL A 239 -10.18 -13.73 4.43
CA VAL A 239 -10.12 -12.49 5.22
C VAL A 239 -9.57 -12.80 6.63
N LYS A 240 -10.05 -13.87 7.26
CA LYS A 240 -9.52 -14.35 8.55
C LYS A 240 -8.04 -14.68 8.46
N LEU A 241 -7.62 -15.44 7.44
CA LEU A 241 -6.22 -15.80 7.24
C LEU A 241 -5.29 -14.56 7.19
N LEU A 242 -5.71 -13.50 6.50
CA LEU A 242 -4.93 -12.24 6.47
C LEU A 242 -4.85 -11.56 7.83
N ARG A 243 -5.93 -11.60 8.63
CA ARG A 243 -5.98 -10.99 9.97
C ARG A 243 -5.26 -11.83 11.02
N ASP A 244 -5.42 -13.15 11.00
CA ASP A 244 -4.75 -14.07 11.92
C ASP A 244 -3.22 -14.08 11.71
N ALA A 245 -2.76 -13.76 10.50
CA ALA A 245 -1.34 -13.65 10.21
C ALA A 245 -0.71 -12.41 10.86
N VAL A 246 -1.45 -11.33 11.08
CA VAL A 246 -0.92 -10.07 11.63
C VAL A 246 -1.24 -9.97 13.11
N GLN A 247 -0.19 -9.91 13.95
CA GLN A 247 -0.33 -9.89 15.41
C GLN A 247 -0.33 -8.47 15.97
N ASP A 248 -1.05 -7.56 15.32
CA ASP A 248 -1.16 -6.16 15.74
C ASP A 248 -2.13 -5.95 16.93
N HIS A 249 -2.73 -7.04 17.44
CA HIS A 249 -3.81 -7.03 18.43
C HIS A 249 -5.05 -6.22 18.00
N ALA A 250 -5.07 -5.69 16.78
CA ALA A 250 -6.16 -4.91 16.25
C ALA A 250 -7.18 -5.84 15.59
N GLU A 251 -8.47 -5.58 15.83
CA GLU A 251 -9.51 -6.29 15.08
C GLU A 251 -9.46 -5.95 13.58
N LYS A 252 -8.90 -4.78 13.23
CA LYS A 252 -9.01 -4.12 11.93
C LYS A 252 -7.75 -3.30 11.67
N ASN A 253 -7.27 -3.30 10.43
CA ASN A 253 -6.17 -2.43 9.98
C ASN A 253 -6.66 -1.39 8.96
N ALA A 254 -7.86 -0.84 9.16
CA ALA A 254 -8.43 0.14 8.25
C ALA A 254 -8.43 1.52 8.91
N ARG A 255 -7.69 2.48 8.34
CA ARG A 255 -7.73 3.87 8.78
C ARG A 255 -9.16 4.41 8.65
N PRO A 256 -9.63 5.22 9.62
CA PRO A 256 -10.91 5.91 9.50
C PRO A 256 -11.00 6.79 8.25
N LEU A 257 -12.23 7.01 7.76
CA LEU A 257 -12.45 7.94 6.65
C LEU A 257 -11.98 9.34 7.02
N GLN A 258 -11.28 9.96 6.08
CA GLN A 258 -10.80 11.33 6.18
C GLN A 258 -11.79 12.28 5.49
N PRO A 259 -11.87 13.55 5.94
CA PRO A 259 -12.68 14.53 5.23
C PRO A 259 -12.21 14.72 3.79
N ASP A 260 -13.15 14.75 2.85
CA ASP A 260 -12.82 14.92 1.44
C ASP A 260 -12.39 16.35 1.08
N HIS A 261 -12.69 17.34 1.94
CA HIS A 261 -12.46 18.76 1.72
C HIS A 261 -12.94 19.27 0.35
N LYS A 262 -14.01 18.68 -0.19
CA LYS A 262 -14.56 18.97 -1.53
C LYS A 262 -13.54 18.83 -2.67
N ARG A 263 -12.48 18.03 -2.49
CA ARG A 263 -11.50 17.77 -3.55
C ARG A 263 -12.17 17.07 -4.74
N GLY A 264 -11.66 17.35 -5.95
CA GLY A 264 -12.19 16.74 -7.17
C GLY A 264 -12.01 15.22 -7.18
N ILE A 265 -13.11 14.50 -7.36
CA ILE A 265 -13.13 13.04 -7.54
C ILE A 265 -13.71 12.76 -8.91
N ARG A 266 -12.99 12.03 -9.76
CA ARG A 266 -13.45 11.69 -11.10
C ARG A 266 -13.89 10.24 -11.15
N LEU A 267 -15.02 9.96 -11.78
CA LEU A 267 -15.46 8.61 -12.13
C LEU A 267 -15.27 8.39 -13.63
N PHE A 268 -14.27 7.58 -13.99
CA PHE A 268 -13.99 7.22 -15.37
C PHE A 268 -14.82 6.03 -15.82
N GLY A 269 -15.17 6.03 -17.12
CA GLY A 269 -15.71 4.89 -17.85
C GLY A 269 -17.03 5.19 -18.56
N PRO A 270 -17.52 4.23 -19.37
CA PRO A 270 -18.79 4.37 -20.10
C PRO A 270 -20.01 4.42 -19.15
#